data_AF-A0A6N2MJ39-F1
#
_entry.id   AF-A0A6N2MJ39-F1
#
_cell.length_a   1.000
_cell.length_b   1.000
_cell.length_c   1.000
_cell.angle_alpha   90.00
_cell.angle_beta   90.00
_cell.angle_gamma   90.00
#
_symmetry.space_group_name_H-M   'P 1'
#
loop_
_entity.id
_entity.type
_entity.pdbx_description
1 polymer ?
#
loop_
_entity_poly.entity_id
_entity_poly.type
_entity_poly.pdbx_seq_one_letter_code
_entity_poly.pdbx_strand_id
1 'polypeptide(L)'
;MNNVRNPIIIDQNYCPNNQGCPRQSSGVKISQVTFRNIQGTSATPEAVTFDCSSSNPCSRIRLQDIKLTYMNKAATSSCKNIGGTSSGVLMPSSCV
;
A
#
# COMPACT_ATOMS: atom_id res chain seq x y z
N MET A 1 6.11 -4.42 13.92
CA MET A 1 5.74 -2.98 13.98
C MET A 1 4.74 -2.74 15.11
N ASN A 2 4.69 -1.54 15.69
CA ASN A 2 3.75 -1.22 16.77
C ASN A 2 3.16 0.19 16.57
N ASN A 3 1.83 0.27 16.45
CA ASN A 3 1.06 1.51 16.37
C ASN A 3 1.58 2.49 15.30
N VAL A 4 1.85 1.97 14.09
CA VAL A 4 2.37 2.75 12.96
C VAL A 4 1.21 3.30 12.13
N ARG A 5 1.25 4.57 11.70
CA ARG A 5 0.13 5.18 10.94
C ARG A 5 -0.05 4.60 9.53
N ASN A 6 1.03 4.32 8.80
CA ASN A 6 0.97 3.73 7.46
C ASN A 6 2.00 2.60 7.35
N PRO A 7 1.70 1.38 7.85
CA PRO A 7 2.61 0.25 7.79
C PRO A 7 3.13 -0.09 6.38
N ILE A 8 2.28 -0.04 5.35
CA ILE A 8 2.66 -0.23 3.95
C ILE A 8 2.06 0.90 3.11
N ILE A 9 2.90 1.61 2.35
CA ILE A 9 2.46 2.68 1.44
C ILE A 9 3.25 2.68 0.13
N ILE A 10 2.54 2.80 -0.99
CA ILE A 10 3.07 3.33 -2.26
C ILE A 10 2.18 4.50 -2.63
N ASP A 11 2.78 5.69 -2.74
CA ASP A 11 2.08 6.92 -3.11
C ASP A 11 2.77 7.53 -4.34
N GLN A 12 2.17 7.34 -5.51
CA GLN A 12 2.61 7.98 -6.75
C GLN A 12 1.96 9.35 -6.97
N ASN A 13 1.04 9.79 -6.11
CA ASN A 13 0.42 11.10 -6.15
C ASN A 13 0.97 12.02 -5.04
N TYR A 14 2.11 11.66 -4.44
CA TYR A 14 2.72 12.40 -3.36
C TYR A 14 2.99 13.85 -3.79
N CYS A 15 2.37 14.79 -3.06
CA CYS A 15 2.61 16.21 -3.23
C CYS A 15 2.85 16.89 -1.87
N PRO A 16 4.09 17.32 -1.59
CA PRO A 16 4.41 18.02 -0.34
C PRO A 16 3.50 19.23 -0.12
N ASN A 17 2.81 19.27 1.02
CA ASN A 17 1.91 20.36 1.43
C ASN A 17 0.79 20.68 0.44
N ASN A 18 0.54 19.84 -0.57
CA ASN A 18 -0.33 20.12 -1.71
C ASN A 18 0.00 21.44 -2.45
N GLN A 19 1.26 21.87 -2.42
CA GLN A 19 1.72 23.11 -3.06
C GLN A 19 2.51 22.83 -4.34
N GLY A 20 2.13 23.48 -5.44
CA GLY A 20 2.83 23.33 -6.72
C GLY A 20 2.69 21.94 -7.36
N CYS A 21 1.70 21.14 -6.97
CA CYS A 21 1.50 19.81 -7.53
C CYS A 21 1.17 19.92 -9.02
N PRO A 22 1.94 19.26 -9.90
CA PRO A 22 1.57 19.18 -11.30
C PRO A 22 0.25 18.43 -11.41
N ARG A 23 -0.69 18.90 -12.23
CA ARG A 23 -1.94 18.18 -12.56
C ARG A 23 -1.70 17.03 -13.55
N GLN A 24 -0.52 16.43 -13.50
CA GLN A 24 -0.06 15.39 -14.40
C GLN A 24 0.09 14.11 -13.60
N SER A 25 -0.12 12.98 -14.28
CA SER A 25 0.11 11.69 -13.65
C SER A 25 1.61 11.43 -13.47
N SER A 26 1.99 10.65 -12.46
CA SER A 26 3.39 10.34 -12.18
C SER A 26 4.08 9.70 -13.38
N GLY A 27 5.26 10.20 -13.74
CA GLY A 27 6.14 9.58 -14.74
C GLY A 27 6.97 8.40 -14.21
N VAL A 28 6.87 8.11 -12.90
CA VAL A 28 7.65 7.05 -12.25
C VAL A 28 6.96 5.71 -12.46
N LYS A 29 7.70 4.69 -12.89
CA LYS A 29 7.20 3.31 -13.01
C LYS A 29 7.68 2.46 -11.85
N ILE A 30 6.75 1.90 -11.08
CA ILE A 30 7.04 1.00 -9.96
C ILE A 30 6.67 -0.42 -10.37
N SER A 31 7.63 -1.35 -10.28
CA SER A 31 7.35 -2.76 -10.55
C SER A 31 8.25 -3.72 -9.78
N GLN A 32 7.79 -4.98 -9.64
CA GLN A 32 8.55 -6.07 -9.02
C GLN A 32 8.92 -5.84 -7.55
N VAL A 33 8.09 -5.10 -6.82
CA VAL A 33 8.23 -4.88 -5.37
C VAL A 33 7.64 -6.07 -4.62
N THR A 34 8.35 -6.57 -3.60
CA THR A 34 7.84 -7.61 -2.69
C THR A 34 7.74 -7.07 -1.28
N PHE A 35 6.55 -7.14 -0.69
CA PHE A 35 6.32 -6.99 0.74
C PHE A 35 6.16 -8.38 1.35
N ARG A 36 7.05 -8.75 2.27
CA ARG A 36 7.09 -10.10 2.85
C ARG A 36 7.22 -10.06 4.37
N ASN A 37 6.45 -10.92 5.05
CA ASN A 37 6.53 -11.15 6.49
C ASN A 37 6.39 -9.86 7.32
N ILE A 38 5.42 -9.03 6.95
CA ILE A 38 5.19 -7.74 7.60
C ILE A 38 4.08 -7.93 8.64
N GLN A 39 4.45 -7.82 9.92
CA GLN A 39 3.54 -8.07 11.03
C GLN A 39 3.53 -6.92 12.06
N GLY A 40 2.36 -6.61 12.61
CA GLY A 40 2.23 -5.61 13.68
C GLY A 40 0.86 -4.94 13.75
N THR A 41 0.84 -3.78 14.41
CA THR A 41 -0.38 -2.98 14.61
C THR A 41 -0.29 -1.63 13.90
N SER A 42 -1.41 -1.22 13.33
CA SER A 42 -1.63 0.11 12.75
C SER A 42 -2.23 1.06 13.78
N ALA A 43 -1.86 2.34 13.71
CA ALA A 43 -2.50 3.41 14.48
C ALA A 43 -3.81 3.91 13.86
N THR A 44 -4.08 3.55 12.61
CA THR A 44 -5.27 3.92 11.83
C THR A 44 -5.93 2.67 11.26
N PRO A 45 -7.23 2.73 10.89
CA PRO A 45 -7.90 1.61 10.25
C PRO A 45 -7.20 1.16 8.95
N GLU A 46 -6.80 2.12 8.11
CA GLU A 46 -6.11 1.86 6.84
C GLU A 46 -4.62 1.63 7.09
N ALA A 47 -4.17 0.38 6.95
CA ALA A 47 -2.79 -0.01 7.21
C ALA A 47 -1.96 -0.21 5.92
N VAL A 48 -2.63 -0.36 4.79
CA VAL A 48 -2.02 -0.61 3.48
C VAL A 48 -2.63 0.36 2.48
N THR A 49 -1.81 1.21 1.88
CA THR A 49 -2.24 2.18 0.87
C THR A 49 -1.40 2.02 -0.39
N PHE A 50 -2.04 1.71 -1.51
CA PHE A 50 -1.44 1.74 -2.83
C PHE A 50 -2.17 2.77 -3.69
N ASP A 51 -1.61 3.98 -3.77
CA ASP A 51 -2.12 5.03 -4.63
C ASP A 51 -1.22 5.17 -5.86
N CYS A 52 -1.39 4.24 -6.80
CA CYS A 52 -0.59 4.22 -8.01
C CYS A 52 -1.20 5.09 -9.12
N SER A 53 -0.34 5.59 -10.00
CA SER A 53 -0.69 6.40 -11.17
C SER A 53 -1.53 5.58 -12.16
N SER A 54 -2.54 6.22 -12.75
CA SER A 54 -3.33 5.60 -13.82
C SER A 54 -2.56 5.48 -15.14
N SER A 55 -1.61 6.37 -15.42
CA SER A 55 -0.78 6.29 -16.63
C SER A 55 0.41 5.35 -16.47
N ASN A 56 0.92 5.20 -15.24
CA ASN A 56 2.04 4.31 -14.89
C ASN A 56 1.66 3.41 -13.71
N PRO A 57 0.70 2.48 -13.90
CA PRO A 57 0.22 1.61 -12.83
C PRO A 57 1.34 0.77 -12.22
N CYS A 58 1.22 0.52 -10.92
CA CYS A 58 2.12 -0.39 -10.22
C CYS A 58 1.88 -1.82 -10.72
N SER A 59 2.94 -2.55 -11.02
CA SER A 59 2.81 -3.90 -11.59
C SER A 59 3.75 -4.91 -10.94
N ARG A 60 3.35 -6.17 -10.91
CA ARG A 60 4.13 -7.27 -10.29
C ARG A 60 4.45 -6.98 -8.82
N ILE A 61 3.51 -6.38 -8.09
CA ILE A 61 3.61 -6.22 -6.65
C ILE A 61 3.29 -7.56 -6.00
N ARG A 62 4.11 -8.01 -5.05
CA ARG A 62 3.88 -9.26 -4.34
C ARG A 62 3.64 -9.00 -2.86
N LEU A 63 2.48 -9.41 -2.35
CA LEU A 63 2.18 -9.44 -0.93
C LEU A 63 2.32 -10.87 -0.41
N GLN A 64 3.14 -11.06 0.62
CA GLN A 64 3.34 -12.38 1.20
C GLN A 64 3.42 -12.30 2.71
N ASP A 65 2.57 -13.07 3.41
CA ASP A 65 2.60 -13.17 4.87
C ASP A 65 2.48 -11.78 5.55
N ILE A 66 1.41 -11.06 5.23
CA ILE A 66 1.07 -9.75 5.77
C ILE A 66 0.05 -9.92 6.90
N LYS A 67 0.38 -9.42 8.10
CA LYS A 67 -0.48 -9.49 9.29
C LYS A 67 -0.49 -8.17 10.05
N LEU A 68 -1.42 -7.31 9.68
CA LEU A 68 -1.61 -5.97 10.21
C LEU A 68 -3.00 -5.83 10.82
N THR A 69 -3.05 -5.40 12.08
CA THR A 69 -4.29 -5.21 12.82
C THR A 69 -4.47 -3.78 13.27
N TYR A 70 -5.71 -3.35 13.42
CA TYR A 70 -6.10 -2.09 14.05
C TYR A 70 -7.08 -2.42 15.18
N MET A 71 -6.78 -1.97 16.40
CA MET A 71 -7.59 -2.24 17.59
C MET A 71 -8.00 -3.73 17.74
N ASN A 72 -7.02 -4.64 17.60
CA ASN A 72 -7.19 -6.10 17.66
C ASN A 72 -8.11 -6.71 16.58
N LYS A 73 -8.47 -5.95 15.55
CA LYS A 73 -9.21 -6.43 14.37
C LYS A 73 -8.32 -6.34 13.13
N ALA A 74 -8.71 -7.01 12.05
CA ALA A 74 -8.06 -6.79 10.76
C ALA A 74 -8.08 -5.30 10.43
N ALA A 75 -6.94 -4.75 10.01
CA ALA A 75 -6.90 -3.42 9.41
C ALA A 75 -7.60 -3.43 8.03
N THR A 76 -7.55 -2.32 7.31
CA THR A 76 -8.08 -2.20 5.93
C THR A 76 -6.98 -1.82 4.94
N SER A 77 -7.31 -1.94 3.66
CA SER A 77 -6.45 -1.59 2.53
C SER A 77 -7.17 -0.66 1.56
N SER A 78 -6.44 0.30 0.97
CA SER A 78 -6.92 1.19 -0.10
C SER A 78 -6.00 1.07 -1.30
N CYS A 79 -6.56 0.80 -2.48
CA CYS A 79 -5.76 0.34 -3.62
C CYS A 79 -6.29 0.94 -4.93
N LYS A 80 -5.37 1.55 -5.69
CA LYS A 80 -5.63 2.19 -6.98
C LYS A 80 -4.51 1.83 -7.95
N ASN A 81 -4.88 1.44 -9.17
CA ASN A 81 -3.97 1.20 -10.30
C ASN A 81 -2.80 0.27 -9.96
N ILE A 82 -3.06 -0.79 -9.21
CA ILE A 82 -2.07 -1.79 -8.79
C ILE A 82 -2.44 -3.17 -9.33
N GLY A 83 -1.44 -3.91 -9.78
CA GLY A 83 -1.59 -5.32 -10.17
C GLY A 83 -0.47 -6.18 -9.60
N GLY A 84 -0.83 -7.34 -9.08
CA GLY A 84 0.13 -8.17 -8.38
C GLY A 84 -0.33 -9.60 -8.11
N THR A 85 0.30 -10.18 -7.09
CA THR A 85 -0.06 -11.50 -6.56
C THR A 85 0.03 -11.46 -5.05
N SER A 86 -0.78 -12.29 -4.39
CA SER A 86 -0.77 -12.43 -2.95
C SER A 86 -0.70 -13.90 -2.53
N SER A 87 -0.04 -14.17 -1.41
CA SER A 87 0.17 -15.55 -0.93
C SER A 87 0.37 -15.59 0.59
N GLY A 88 0.08 -16.74 1.20
CA GLY A 88 0.25 -16.93 2.64
C GLY A 88 -0.80 -16.18 3.47
N VAL A 89 -0.41 -15.73 4.67
CA VAL A 89 -1.32 -14.97 5.55
C VAL A 89 -1.55 -13.57 4.98
N LEU A 90 -2.81 -13.17 4.86
CA LEU A 90 -3.20 -11.85 4.35
C LEU A 90 -4.28 -11.25 5.26
N MET A 91 -3.84 -10.42 6.20
CA MET A 91 -4.68 -9.58 7.03
C MET A 91 -4.04 -8.19 7.06
N PRO A 92 -4.66 -7.12 6.51
CA PRO A 92 -5.93 -7.09 5.77
C PRO A 92 -5.96 -8.00 4.53
N SER A 93 -7.17 -8.26 4.03
CA SER A 93 -7.39 -8.95 2.75
C SER A 93 -6.60 -8.27 1.63
N SER A 94 -5.97 -9.06 0.77
CA SER A 94 -5.23 -8.53 -0.37
C SER A 94 -6.15 -7.77 -1.33
N CYS A 95 -5.60 -6.71 -1.92
CA CYS A 95 -6.21 -5.92 -2.99
C CYS A 95 -5.32 -5.85 -4.25
N VAL A 96 -4.25 -6.66 -4.30
CA VAL A 96 -3.37 -6.82 -5.47
C VAL A 96 -3.76 -8.02 -6.31
#